data_AF-A0A2V9Z7Z6-F1
#
_entry.id   AF-A0A2V9Z7Z6-F1
#
_cell.length_a   1.000
_cell.length_b   1.000
_cell.length_c   1.000
_cell.angle_alpha   90.00
_cell.angle_beta   90.00
_cell.angle_gamma   90.00
#
_symmetry.space_group_name_H-M   'P 1'
#
loop_
_entity.id
_entity.type
_entity.pdbx_description
1 polymer ?
#
loop_
_entity_poly.entity_id
_entity_poly.type
_entity_poly.pdbx_seq_one_letter_code
_entity_poly.pdbx_strand_id
1 'polypeptide(L)'
;MYAEPGQRERFQVALAQQGVIRNFEETLRRKDGSLVHTLQNTFAVRDSGGSIVQYRGLILDITEQKKYHAQLQRERDFNTSILN
;
A
#
# COMPACT_ATOMS: atom_id res chain seq x y z
N MET A 1 -10.54 0.05 5.09
CA MET A 1 -10.22 -0.55 6.41
C MET A 1 -8.95 -1.37 6.26
N TYR A 2 -8.20 -1.60 7.34
CA TYR A 2 -7.05 -2.51 7.27
C TYR A 2 -7.52 -3.95 7.03
N ALA A 3 -6.79 -4.68 6.19
CA ALA A 3 -7.14 -6.05 5.86
C ALA A 3 -6.72 -7.03 6.97
N GLU A 4 -5.61 -6.72 7.65
CA GLU A 4 -4.98 -7.55 8.67
C GLU A 4 -4.89 -6.83 10.03
N PRO A 5 -4.99 -7.57 11.14
CA PRO A 5 -4.67 -7.05 12.47
C PRO A 5 -3.27 -6.43 12.52
N GLY A 6 -3.14 -5.32 13.26
CA GLY A 6 -1.87 -4.64 13.48
C GLY A 6 -1.30 -3.84 12.29
N GLN A 7 -1.90 -3.89 11.09
CA GLN A 7 -1.45 -3.03 9.97
C GLN A 7 -1.51 -1.55 10.33
N ARG A 8 -2.61 -1.13 10.98
CA ARG A 8 -2.77 0.25 11.46
C ARG A 8 -1.62 0.70 12.34
N GLU A 9 -1.23 -0.16 13.27
CA GLU A 9 -0.21 0.16 14.27
C GLU A 9 1.16 0.26 13.62
N ARG A 10 1.52 -0.66 12.72
CA ARG A 10 2.75 -0.58 11.93
C ARG A 10 2.83 0.70 11.12
N PHE A 11 1.73 1.07 10.46
CA PHE A 11 1.63 2.32 9.69
C PHE A 11 1.82 3.55 10.58
N GLN A 12 1.16 3.60 11.74
CA GLN A 12 1.28 4.70 12.70
C GLN A 12 2.69 4.81 13.29
N VAL A 13 3.32 3.69 13.64
CA VAL A 13 4.70 3.65 14.15
C VAL A 13 5.67 4.17 13.10
N ALA A 14 5.56 3.71 11.85
CA ALA A 14 6.41 4.18 10.76
C ALA A 14 6.30 5.69 10.55
N LEU A 15 5.08 6.24 10.52
CA LEU A 15 4.85 7.68 10.38
C LEU A 15 5.29 8.48 11.62
N ALA A 16 5.16 7.91 12.82
CA ALA A 16 5.61 8.57 14.04
C ALA A 16 7.13 8.70 14.08
N GLN A 17 7.86 7.67 13.66
CA GLN A 17 9.32 7.62 13.65
C GLN A 17 9.94 8.43 12.51
N GLN A 18 9.41 8.29 11.29
CA GLN A 18 10.03 8.84 10.07
C GLN A 18 9.37 10.13 9.59
N GLY A 19 8.17 10.46 10.08
CA GLY A 19 7.39 11.62 9.64
C GLY A 19 6.78 11.49 8.25
N VAL A 20 7.30 10.58 7.42
CA VAL A 20 6.85 10.32 6.04
C VAL A 20 7.03 8.84 5.71
N ILE A 21 6.11 8.30 4.93
CA ILE A 21 6.25 7.02 4.24
C ILE A 21 6.08 7.26 2.74
N ARG A 22 6.88 6.56 1.93
CA ARG A 22 6.87 6.69 0.48
C ARG A 22 6.74 5.33 -0.18
N ASN A 23 5.96 5.27 -1.26
CA ASN A 23 5.71 4.06 -2.04
C ASN A 23 5.33 2.87 -1.14
N PHE A 24 4.56 3.13 -0.08
CA PHE A 24 4.19 2.12 0.89
C PHE A 24 3.06 1.28 0.32
N GLU A 25 3.38 0.07 -0.09
CA GLU A 25 2.39 -0.88 -0.57
C GLU A 25 1.70 -1.59 0.58
N GLU A 26 0.37 -1.57 0.58
CA GLU A 26 -0.42 -2.36 1.50
C GLU A 26 -1.71 -2.86 0.86
N THR A 27 -2.27 -3.92 1.45
CA THR A 27 -3.60 -4.40 1.09
C THR A 27 -4.60 -3.91 2.11
N LEU A 28 -5.63 -3.22 1.64
CA LEU A 28 -6.75 -2.74 2.43
C LEU A 28 -8.03 -3.50 2.05
N ARG A 29 -9.05 -3.35 2.88
CA ARG A 29 -10.40 -3.86 2.67
C ARG A 29 -11.36 -2.71 2.37
N ARG A 30 -12.06 -2.80 1.24
CA ARG A 30 -13.15 -1.89 0.86
C ARG A 30 -14.38 -2.13 1.76
N LYS A 31 -15.35 -1.20 1.71
CA LYS A 31 -16.60 -1.31 2.49
C LYS A 31 -17.42 -2.55 2.14
N ASP A 32 -17.37 -2.99 0.89
CA ASP A 32 -18.02 -4.20 0.37
C ASP A 32 -17.29 -5.51 0.76
N GLY A 33 -16.18 -5.41 1.51
CA GLY A 33 -15.38 -6.56 1.93
C GLY A 33 -14.28 -6.98 0.95
N SER A 34 -14.28 -6.47 -0.29
CA SER A 34 -13.25 -6.77 -1.29
C SER A 34 -11.88 -6.22 -0.89
N LEU A 35 -10.82 -6.88 -1.34
CA LEU A 35 -9.45 -6.43 -1.13
C LEU A 35 -9.03 -5.44 -2.21
N VAL A 36 -8.22 -4.46 -1.81
CA VAL A 36 -7.59 -3.47 -2.68
C VAL A 36 -6.11 -3.40 -2.38
N HIS A 37 -5.27 -3.50 -3.41
CA HIS A 37 -3.86 -3.21 -3.28
C HIS A 37 -3.66 -1.71 -3.46
N THR A 38 -3.00 -1.08 -2.50
CA THR A 38 -2.76 0.36 -2.52
C THR A 38 -1.29 0.68 -2.44
N LEU A 39 -0.90 1.77 -3.11
CA LEU A 39 0.40 2.41 -2.97
C LEU A 39 0.20 3.76 -2.29
N GLN A 40 0.93 4.02 -1.21
CA GLN A 40 0.70 5.19 -0.37
C GLN A 40 1.93 6.06 -0.20
N ASN A 41 1.70 7.37 -0.30
CA ASN A 41 2.63 8.42 0.06
C ASN A 41 1.97 9.28 1.12
N THR A 42 2.39 9.16 2.38
CA THR A 42 1.74 9.82 3.51
C THR A 42 2.79 10.49 4.40
N PHE A 43 2.45 11.63 4.98
CA PHE A 43 3.25 12.34 5.96
C PHE A 43 2.42 12.77 7.16
N ALA A 44 3.08 12.86 8.31
CA ALA A 44 2.50 13.34 9.55
C ALA A 44 2.54 14.88 9.60
N VAL A 45 1.39 15.49 9.82
CA VAL A 45 1.25 16.90 10.15
C VAL A 45 1.31 17.05 11.66
N ARG A 46 2.19 17.92 12.13
CA ARG A 46 2.42 18.18 13.55
C ARG A 46 2.00 19.60 13.93
N ASP A 47 1.55 19.78 15.16
CA ASP A 47 1.35 21.09 15.74
C ASP A 47 2.67 21.73 16.22
N SER A 48 2.60 22.93 16.79
CA SER A 48 3.75 23.63 17.37
C SER A 48 4.38 22.90 18.57
N GLY A 49 3.65 22.01 19.23
CA GLY A 49 4.13 21.16 20.32
C GLY A 49 4.79 19.86 19.83
N GLY A 50 4.85 19.62 18.51
CA GLY A 50 5.43 18.41 17.92
C GLY A 50 4.49 17.20 17.90
N SER A 51 3.26 17.35 18.39
CA SER A 51 2.25 16.28 18.41
C SER A 51 1.65 16.08 17.03
N ILE A 52 1.44 14.81 16.63
CA ILE A 52 0.80 14.50 15.35
C ILE A 52 -0.70 14.80 15.45
N VAL A 53 -1.18 15.73 14.63
CA VAL A 53 -2.60 16.12 14.59
C VAL A 53 -3.33 15.56 13.37
N GLN A 54 -2.61 15.19 12.31
CA GLN A 54 -3.19 14.63 11.09
C GLN A 54 -2.17 13.82 10.30
N TYR A 55 -2.64 12.86 9.52
CA TYR A 55 -1.88 12.28 8.41
C TYR A 55 -2.42 12.81 7.09
N ARG A 56 -1.54 13.27 6.20
CA ARG A 56 -1.90 13.73 4.85
C ARG A 56 -1.12 12.96 3.81
N GLY A 57 -1.76 12.64 2.70
CA GLY A 57 -1.12 11.81 1.69
C GLY A 57 -2.04 11.48 0.52
N LEU A 58 -1.49 10.64 -0.35
CA LEU A 58 -2.16 10.07 -1.50
C LEU A 58 -2.17 8.56 -1.33
N ILE A 59 -3.31 7.95 -1.65
CA ILE A 59 -3.51 6.50 -1.72
C ILE A 59 -3.94 6.21 -3.16
N LEU A 60 -3.11 5.45 -3.88
CA LEU A 60 -3.41 5.00 -5.23
C LEU A 60 -3.86 3.53 -5.18
N ASP A 61 -4.97 3.21 -5.84
CA ASP A 61 -5.36 1.82 -6.10
C ASP A 61 -4.48 1.27 -7.22
N ILE A 62 -3.67 0.26 -6.92
CA ILE A 62 -2.76 -0.41 -7.85
C ILE A 62 -3.22 -1.85 -8.16
N THR A 63 -4.47 -2.19 -7.86
CA THR A 63 -4.99 -3.55 -8.02
C THR A 63 -4.94 -4.00 -9.47
N GLU A 64 -5.45 -3.17 -10.40
CA GLU A 64 -5.44 -3.50 -11.83
C GLU A 64 -4.02 -3.56 -12.39
N GLN A 65 -3.15 -2.63 -11.99
CA GLN A 65 -1.74 -2.66 -12.36
C GLN A 65 -1.08 -3.99 -11.95
N LYS A 66 -1.31 -4.46 -10.72
CA LYS A 66 -0.80 -5.75 -10.24
C LYS A 66 -1.35 -6.93 -11.02
N LYS A 67 -2.64 -6.92 -11.38
CA LYS A 67 -3.25 -7.98 -12.21
C LYS A 67 -2.60 -8.04 -13.60
N TYR A 68 -2.41 -6.91 -14.25
CA TYR A 68 -1.75 -6.85 -15.55
C TYR A 68 -0.30 -7.35 -15.48
N HIS A 69 0.48 -6.92 -14.48
CA HIS A 69 1.84 -7.42 -14.30
C HIS A 69 1.88 -8.93 -14.05
N ALA A 70 0.99 -9.46 -13.22
CA ALA A 70 0.90 -10.89 -12.96
C ALA A 70 0.51 -11.70 -14.21
N GLN A 71 -0.38 -11.17 -15.06
CA GLN A 71 -0.73 -11.80 -16.33
C GLN A 71 0.45 -11.82 -17.29
N LEU A 72 1.12 -10.68 -17.50
CA LEU A 72 2.30 -10.59 -18.36
C LEU A 72 3.42 -11.52 -17.89
N GLN A 73 3.61 -11.65 -16.58
CA GLN A 73 4.60 -12.57 -16.03
C GLN A 73 4.24 -14.03 -16.33
N ARG A 74 2.98 -14.44 -16.11
CA ARG A 74 2.52 -15.80 -16.43
C ARG A 74 2.68 -16.14 -17.91
N GLU A 75 2.36 -15.21 -18.81
CA GLU A 75 2.53 -15.40 -20.24
C GLU A 75 4.01 -15.60 -20.62
N ARG A 76 4.92 -14.82 -20.01
CA ARG A 76 6.37 -14.98 -20.21
C ARG A 76 6.86 -16.33 -19.69
N ASP A 77 6.50 -16.69 -18.47
CA ASP A 77 6.92 -17.94 -17.84
C ASP A 77 6.43 -19.16 -18.64
N PHE A 78 5.19 -19.11 -19.12
CA PHE A 78 4.62 -20.14 -20.00
C PHE A 78 5.40 -20.28 -21.31
N ASN A 79 5.68 -19.15 -21.98
CA ASN A 79 6.44 -19.17 -23.24
C ASN A 79 7.86 -19.71 -23.05
N THR A 80 8.55 -19.34 -21.97
CA THR A 80 9.88 -19.86 -21.66
C THR A 80 9.87 -21.35 -21.33
N SER A 81 8.80 -21.87 -20.71
CA SER A 81 8.68 -23.29 -20.37
C SER A 81 8.43 -24.21 -21.57
N ILE A 82 7.96 -23.69 -22.70
CA ILE A 82 7.68 -24.48 -23.92
C ILE A 82 8.88 -24.48 -24.89
N LEU A 83 9.73 -23.45 -24.81
CA LEU A 83 10.89 -23.29 -25.68
C LEU A 83 12.16 -24.01 -25.16
N ASN A 84 12.13 -24.57 -23.95
CA ASN A 84 13.16 -25.44 -23.36
C ASN A 84 12.67 -26.88 -23.24
#